data_AF-A0A821XF01-F1
#
_entry.id   AF-A0A821XF01-F1
#
_cell.length_a   1.000
_cell.length_b   1.000
_cell.length_c   1.000
_cell.angle_alpha   90.00
_cell.angle_beta   90.00
_cell.angle_gamma   90.00
#
_symmetry.space_group_name_H-M   'P 1'
#
loop_
_entity.id
_entity.type
_entity.pdbx_description
1 polymer ?
#
loop_
_entity_poly.entity_id
_entity_poly.type
_entity_poly.pdbx_seq_one_letter_code
_entity_poly.pdbx_strand_id
1 'polypeptide(L)'
;MDLNVQKFIFNIIVDIERVPYRSSIEERSNGKSFDAYSIPNYGKLTYCSLQGQISILDKIRFNNDLKHPFIIYFKQGNWLMDYISTRIKIHSNTKQLGECYEDIFSHIKNLSCLIIPSYFDLILNKSYKLIKEHSLKFNESVYSFIINICSRTKSTINLINKY
;
A
#
# COMPACT_ATOMS: atom_id res chain seq x y z
N MET A 1 -4.28 -2.34 -29.44
CA MET A 1 -4.39 -2.99 -28.12
C MET A 1 -5.80 -2.78 -27.67
N ASP A 2 -6.52 -3.85 -27.36
CA ASP A 2 -7.96 -3.80 -27.09
C ASP A 2 -8.25 -2.93 -25.84
N LEU A 3 -9.27 -2.08 -25.87
CA LEU A 3 -9.62 -1.18 -24.76
C LEU A 3 -9.83 -1.94 -23.45
N ASN A 4 -10.32 -3.18 -23.56
CA ASN A 4 -10.54 -4.09 -22.44
C ASN A 4 -9.23 -4.50 -21.75
N VAL A 5 -8.15 -4.71 -22.51
CA VAL A 5 -6.83 -5.08 -21.96
C VAL A 5 -6.18 -3.89 -21.27
N GLN A 6 -6.28 -2.68 -21.84
CA GLN A 6 -5.78 -1.47 -21.20
C GLN A 6 -6.48 -1.20 -19.87
N LYS A 7 -7.81 -1.32 -19.86
CA LYS A 7 -8.62 -1.15 -18.64
C LYS A 7 -8.29 -2.20 -17.58
N PHE A 8 -8.05 -3.44 -17.99
CA PHE A 8 -7.64 -4.52 -17.09
C PHE A 8 -6.28 -4.25 -16.43
N ILE A 9 -5.26 -3.89 -17.22
CA ILE A 9 -3.92 -3.56 -16.69
C ILE A 9 -3.99 -2.35 -15.75
N PHE A 10 -4.74 -1.31 -16.12
CA PHE A 10 -4.92 -0.13 -15.28
C PHE A 10 -5.53 -0.48 -13.92
N ASN A 11 -6.57 -1.32 -13.90
CA ASN A 11 -7.19 -1.75 -12.65
C ASN A 11 -6.22 -2.50 -11.73
N ILE A 12 -5.37 -3.38 -12.28
CA ILE A 12 -4.35 -4.09 -11.51
C ILE A 12 -3.37 -3.13 -10.84
N ILE A 13 -2.86 -2.13 -11.58
CA ILE A 13 -1.94 -1.12 -11.04
C ILE A 13 -2.62 -0.34 -9.91
N VAL A 14 -3.86 0.10 -10.15
CA VAL A 14 -4.66 0.84 -9.15
C VAL A 14 -4.86 0.02 -7.87
N ASP A 15 -5.06 -1.28 -7.98
CA ASP A 15 -5.21 -2.18 -6.82
C ASP A 15 -3.90 -2.36 -6.05
N ILE A 16 -2.78 -2.55 -6.75
CA ILE A 16 -1.45 -2.71 -6.15
C ILE A 16 -1.04 -1.42 -5.41
N GLU A 17 -1.22 -0.26 -6.04
CA GLU A 17 -0.82 1.03 -5.46
C GLU A 17 -1.75 1.50 -4.35
N ARG A 18 -3.01 1.04 -4.34
CA ARG A 18 -3.98 1.38 -3.29
C ARG A 18 -3.52 1.00 -1.90
N VAL A 19 -2.89 -0.16 -1.75
CA VAL A 19 -2.46 -0.66 -0.44
C VAL A 19 -1.42 0.28 0.22
N PRO A 20 -0.32 0.67 -0.46
CA PRO A 20 0.67 1.60 0.08
C PRO A 20 0.29 3.08 -0.03
N TYR A 21 -0.42 3.51 -1.07
CA TYR A 21 -0.64 4.92 -1.39
C TYR A 21 -2.13 5.24 -1.56
N ARG A 22 -2.72 5.93 -0.57
CA ARG A 22 -4.00 6.62 -0.68
C ARG A 22 -4.04 7.84 0.23
N SER A 23 -4.43 8.96 -0.34
CA SER A 23 -4.76 10.19 0.38
C SER A 23 -6.17 10.10 0.96
N SER A 24 -6.48 11.01 1.89
CA SER A 24 -7.83 11.10 2.47
C SER A 24 -8.90 11.52 1.46
N ILE A 25 -8.51 12.34 0.47
CA ILE A 25 -9.41 12.83 -0.57
C ILE A 25 -9.83 11.68 -1.48
N GLU A 26 -8.87 10.88 -1.93
CA GLU A 26 -9.14 9.70 -2.75
C GLU A 26 -10.01 8.69 -2.02
N GLU A 27 -9.74 8.44 -0.74
CA GLU A 27 -10.49 7.45 0.03
C GLU A 27 -11.95 7.89 0.26
N ARG A 28 -12.19 9.18 0.51
CA ARG A 28 -13.54 9.76 0.58
C ARG A 28 -14.26 9.68 -0.77
N SER A 29 -13.57 9.93 -1.88
CA SER A 29 -14.16 9.83 -3.22
C SER A 29 -14.66 8.42 -3.56
N ASN A 30 -14.06 7.39 -2.94
CA ASN A 30 -14.47 6.01 -3.11
C ASN A 30 -15.76 5.64 -2.34
N GLY A 31 -16.32 6.54 -1.53
CA GLY A 31 -17.62 6.35 -0.86
C GLY A 31 -17.62 5.31 0.26
N LYS A 32 -16.45 4.88 0.74
CA LYS A 32 -16.29 3.81 1.73
C LYS A 32 -16.05 4.31 3.16
N SER A 33 -16.29 5.59 3.41
CA SER A 33 -16.25 6.25 4.74
C SER A 33 -14.92 6.15 5.50
N PHE A 34 -13.83 5.77 4.85
CA PHE A 34 -12.49 5.82 5.45
C PHE A 34 -11.84 7.19 5.26
N ASP A 35 -11.04 7.57 6.25
CA ASP A 35 -10.25 8.80 6.24
C ASP A 35 -8.88 8.49 6.85
N ALA A 36 -7.91 9.40 6.68
CA ALA A 36 -6.60 9.24 7.25
C ALA A 36 -6.70 9.16 8.77
N TYR A 37 -5.99 8.18 9.32
CA TYR A 37 -5.99 7.89 10.74
C TYR A 37 -5.51 9.09 11.56
N SER A 38 -6.13 9.34 12.71
CA SER A 38 -5.71 10.37 13.64
C SER A 38 -5.16 9.74 14.91
N ILE A 39 -3.95 10.12 15.26
CA ILE A 39 -3.26 9.61 16.44
C ILE A 39 -3.31 10.68 17.52
N PRO A 40 -3.84 10.37 18.72
CA PRO A 40 -3.86 11.30 19.84
C PRO A 40 -2.46 11.87 20.11
N ASN A 41 -2.37 13.18 20.36
CA ASN A 41 -1.10 13.89 20.63
C ASN A 41 -0.05 13.84 19.51
N TYR A 42 -0.42 13.43 18.29
CA TYR A 42 0.44 13.51 17.10
C TYR A 42 -0.28 14.19 15.93
N GLY A 43 -1.55 13.85 15.71
CA GLY A 43 -2.39 14.39 14.65
C GLY A 43 -2.72 13.39 13.55
N LYS A 44 -3.26 13.91 12.45
CA LYS A 44 -3.74 13.12 11.31
C LYS A 44 -2.61 12.74 10.38
N LEU A 45 -2.62 11.49 9.91
CA LEU A 45 -1.63 10.99 8.95
C LEU A 45 -1.79 11.67 7.58
N THR A 46 -0.69 11.86 6.87
CA THR A 46 -0.70 12.39 5.49
C THR A 46 -1.37 11.42 4.52
N TYR A 47 -1.12 10.13 4.69
CA TYR A 47 -1.71 9.05 3.90
C TYR A 47 -2.58 8.16 4.78
N CYS A 48 -3.68 7.68 4.22
CA CYS A 48 -4.56 6.69 4.84
C CYS A 48 -3.94 5.29 4.80
N SER A 49 -3.17 5.04 3.74
CA SER A 49 -2.50 3.78 3.42
C SER A 49 -1.19 3.58 4.16
N LEU A 50 -0.58 2.39 3.97
CA LEU A 50 0.62 1.93 4.68
C LEU A 50 1.75 2.96 4.70
N GLN A 51 1.91 3.77 3.64
CA GLN A 51 2.90 4.83 3.57
C GLN A 51 2.81 5.81 4.76
N GLY A 52 1.61 6.14 5.22
CA GLY A 52 1.41 7.07 6.33
C GLY A 52 2.00 6.54 7.63
N GLN A 53 1.82 5.24 7.90
CA GLN A 53 2.41 4.58 9.06
C GLN A 53 3.91 4.37 8.88
N ILE A 54 4.36 3.95 7.70
CA ILE A 54 5.77 3.75 7.39
C ILE A 54 6.57 5.03 7.57
N SER A 55 6.07 6.19 7.11
CA SER A 55 6.76 7.47 7.27
C SER A 55 6.98 7.89 8.73
N ILE A 56 6.09 7.49 9.64
CA ILE A 56 6.27 7.71 11.08
C ILE A 56 7.25 6.71 11.65
N LEU A 57 7.05 5.43 11.33
CA LEU A 57 7.91 4.34 11.79
C LEU A 57 9.37 4.52 11.35
N ASP A 58 9.61 5.04 10.14
CA ASP A 58 10.94 5.42 9.64
C ASP A 58 11.61 6.46 10.56
N LYS A 59 10.87 7.51 10.95
CA LYS A 59 11.39 8.55 11.85
C LYS A 59 11.70 7.98 13.24
N ILE A 60 10.81 7.13 13.75
CA ILE A 60 11.00 6.48 15.06
C ILE A 60 12.23 5.57 15.04
N ARG A 61 12.39 4.74 14.00
CA ARG A 61 13.58 3.88 13.82
C ARG A 61 14.85 4.71 13.74
N PHE A 62 14.85 5.74 12.89
CA PHE A 62 16.03 6.56 12.66
C PHE A 62 16.50 7.27 13.94
N ASN A 63 15.56 7.77 14.74
CA ASN A 63 15.86 8.49 15.99
C ASN A 63 15.90 7.59 17.24
N ASN A 64 15.57 6.30 17.11
CA ASN A 64 15.33 5.39 18.23
C ASN A 64 14.37 5.98 19.31
N ASP A 65 13.31 6.67 18.86
CA ASP A 65 12.41 7.42 19.73
C ASP A 65 11.31 6.53 20.35
N LEU A 66 11.69 5.81 21.40
CA LEU A 66 10.75 4.97 22.16
C LEU A 66 9.67 5.76 22.92
N LYS A 67 9.83 7.09 23.03
CA LYS A 67 8.88 7.99 23.71
C LYS A 67 7.89 8.63 22.73
N HIS A 68 7.97 8.30 21.45
CA HIS A 68 7.10 8.86 20.43
C HIS A 68 5.62 8.58 20.73
N PRO A 69 4.68 9.54 20.54
CA PRO A 69 3.26 9.35 20.80
C PRO A 69 2.65 8.12 20.11
N PHE A 70 3.16 7.78 18.93
CA PHE A 70 2.82 6.57 18.18
C PHE A 70 3.09 5.27 18.97
N ILE A 71 4.23 5.17 19.65
CA ILE A 71 4.59 4.00 20.46
C ILE A 71 3.73 3.95 21.73
N ILE A 72 3.49 5.11 22.35
CA ILE A 72 2.60 5.22 23.52
C ILE A 72 1.17 4.79 23.14
N TYR A 73 0.72 5.15 21.94
CA TYR A 73 -0.61 4.80 21.43
C TYR A 73 -0.81 3.28 21.34
N PHE A 74 0.20 2.52 20.90
CA PHE A 74 0.16 1.05 20.90
C PHE A 74 0.01 0.42 22.29
N LYS A 75 0.45 1.12 23.35
CA LYS A 75 0.24 0.64 24.72
C LYS A 75 -1.20 0.83 25.18
N GLN A 76 -1.94 1.75 24.57
CA GLN A 76 -3.32 2.07 24.95
C GLN A 76 -4.34 1.18 24.25
N GLY A 77 -4.00 0.65 23.07
CA GLY A 77 -4.85 -0.29 22.36
C GLY A 77 -4.38 -0.59 20.94
N ASN A 78 -5.18 -1.39 20.25
CA ASN A 78 -4.80 -2.03 18.99
C ASN A 78 -5.57 -1.50 17.76
N TRP A 79 -6.26 -0.37 17.92
CA TRP A 79 -7.17 0.19 16.91
C TRP A 79 -6.53 0.46 15.55
N LEU A 80 -5.24 0.81 15.52
CA LEU A 80 -4.53 1.04 14.26
C LEU A 80 -4.41 -0.23 13.42
N MET A 81 -4.25 -1.39 14.06
CA MET A 81 -4.21 -2.68 13.36
C MET A 81 -5.56 -2.99 12.71
N ASP A 82 -6.66 -2.75 13.45
CA ASP A 82 -8.03 -2.95 12.96
C ASP A 82 -8.36 -2.00 11.81
N TYR A 83 -7.93 -0.74 11.91
CA TYR A 83 -8.06 0.23 10.84
C TYR A 83 -7.37 -0.26 9.55
N ILE A 84 -6.14 -0.76 9.65
CA ILE A 84 -5.36 -1.24 8.49
C ILE A 84 -5.98 -2.49 7.86
N SER A 85 -6.35 -3.50 8.65
CA SER A 85 -6.93 -4.73 8.11
C SER A 85 -8.30 -4.48 7.47
N THR A 86 -9.16 -3.74 8.15
CA THR A 86 -10.53 -3.44 7.69
C THR A 86 -10.54 -2.65 6.38
N ARG A 87 -9.67 -1.64 6.25
CA ARG A 87 -9.61 -0.84 5.02
C ARG A 87 -9.08 -1.61 3.82
N ILE A 88 -8.13 -2.54 4.03
CA ILE A 88 -7.63 -3.38 2.94
C ILE A 88 -8.70 -4.41 2.56
N LYS A 89 -9.39 -4.97 3.57
CA LYS A 89 -10.42 -6.00 3.40
C LYS A 89 -11.66 -5.51 2.64
N ILE A 90 -11.99 -4.21 2.70
CA ILE A 90 -13.22 -3.69 2.11
C ILE A 90 -13.24 -3.75 0.57
N HIS A 91 -12.09 -3.85 -0.09
CA HIS A 91 -12.00 -3.95 -1.55
C HIS A 91 -11.91 -5.42 -1.96
N SER A 92 -12.72 -5.83 -2.93
CA SER A 92 -12.78 -7.22 -3.41
C SER A 92 -11.40 -7.74 -3.82
N ASN A 93 -10.61 -6.90 -4.49
CA ASN A 93 -9.33 -7.29 -5.10
C ASN A 93 -8.20 -7.38 -4.07
N THR A 94 -8.34 -6.74 -2.90
CA THR A 94 -7.37 -6.80 -1.80
C THR A 94 -7.92 -7.52 -0.57
N LYS A 95 -9.10 -8.15 -0.67
CA LYS A 95 -9.81 -8.77 0.45
C LYS A 95 -8.96 -9.82 1.16
N GLN A 96 -8.37 -10.74 0.40
CA GLN A 96 -7.51 -11.81 0.92
C GLN A 96 -6.29 -11.27 1.66
N LEU A 97 -5.71 -10.17 1.16
CA LEU A 97 -4.61 -9.50 1.85
C LEU A 97 -5.08 -8.89 3.17
N GLY A 98 -6.27 -8.27 3.19
CA GLY A 98 -6.86 -7.71 4.40
C GLY A 98 -7.17 -8.75 5.46
N GLU A 99 -7.69 -9.92 5.06
CA GLU A 99 -7.91 -11.08 5.94
C GLU A 99 -6.58 -11.60 6.50
N CYS A 100 -5.54 -11.72 5.67
CA CYS A 100 -4.20 -12.08 6.13
C CYS A 100 -3.63 -11.09 7.16
N TYR A 101 -3.80 -9.78 6.96
CA TYR A 101 -3.41 -8.78 7.97
C TYR A 101 -4.22 -8.91 9.26
N GLU A 102 -5.52 -9.13 9.17
CA GLU A 102 -6.39 -9.34 10.32
C GLU A 102 -5.94 -10.55 11.15
N ASP A 103 -5.67 -11.66 10.49
CA ASP A 103 -5.18 -12.89 11.10
C ASP A 103 -3.82 -12.65 11.77
N ILE A 104 -2.86 -12.04 11.07
CA ILE A 104 -1.53 -11.74 11.62
C ILE A 104 -1.65 -10.80 12.83
N PHE A 105 -2.45 -9.73 12.71
CA PHE A 105 -2.64 -8.78 13.80
C PHE A 105 -3.35 -9.41 15.00
N SER A 106 -4.28 -10.33 14.81
CA SER A 106 -4.93 -11.05 15.91
C SER A 106 -3.90 -11.77 16.82
N HIS A 107 -2.83 -12.31 16.24
CA HIS A 107 -1.73 -12.93 16.98
C HIS A 107 -0.88 -11.89 17.72
N ILE A 108 -0.55 -10.76 17.08
CA ILE A 108 0.26 -9.69 17.69
C ILE A 108 -0.46 -9.07 18.89
N LYS A 109 -1.77 -8.90 18.81
CA LYS A 109 -2.57 -8.29 19.88
C LYS A 109 -2.51 -9.06 21.20
N ASN A 110 -2.16 -10.35 21.15
CA ASN A 110 -2.01 -11.19 22.33
C ASN A 110 -0.60 -11.11 22.97
N LEU A 111 0.33 -10.39 22.34
CA LEU A 111 1.67 -10.19 22.86
C LEU A 111 1.71 -9.10 23.94
N SER A 112 2.80 -9.07 24.71
CA SER A 112 3.09 -7.96 25.62
C SER A 112 3.16 -6.63 24.87
N CYS A 113 2.55 -5.59 25.42
CA CYS A 113 2.49 -4.25 24.85
C CYS A 113 3.87 -3.61 24.55
N LEU A 114 4.94 -4.13 25.15
CA LEU A 114 6.32 -3.70 24.87
C LEU A 114 6.84 -4.17 23.50
N ILE A 115 6.35 -5.31 23.02
CA ILE A 115 6.86 -6.00 21.83
C ILE A 115 5.97 -5.71 20.61
N ILE A 116 4.71 -5.38 20.84
CA ILE A 116 3.72 -5.06 19.80
C ILE A 116 4.26 -4.04 18.77
N PRO A 117 4.83 -2.88 19.16
CA PRO A 117 5.27 -1.88 18.19
C PRO A 117 6.35 -2.41 17.24
N SER A 118 7.27 -3.23 17.75
CA SER A 118 8.37 -3.80 16.96
C SER A 118 7.87 -4.85 15.95
N TYR A 119 6.93 -5.72 16.36
CA TYR A 119 6.36 -6.72 15.44
C TYR A 119 5.45 -6.08 14.40
N PHE A 120 4.62 -5.13 14.83
CA PHE A 120 3.80 -4.32 13.94
C PHE A 120 4.66 -3.64 12.87
N ASP A 121 5.74 -3.00 13.29
CA ASP A 121 6.69 -2.36 12.39
C ASP A 121 7.32 -3.35 11.41
N LEU A 122 7.81 -4.49 11.90
CA LEU A 122 8.43 -5.54 11.08
C LEU A 122 7.49 -6.00 9.96
N ILE A 123 6.23 -6.26 10.29
CA ILE A 123 5.23 -6.76 9.34
C ILE A 123 4.87 -5.69 8.32
N LEU A 124 4.63 -4.46 8.77
CA LEU A 124 4.36 -3.34 7.86
C LEU A 124 5.53 -3.04 6.93
N ASN A 125 6.75 -2.99 7.46
CA ASN A 125 7.93 -2.68 6.67
C ASN A 125 8.19 -3.76 5.60
N LYS A 126 8.10 -5.04 5.99
CA LYS A 126 8.27 -6.17 5.05
C LYS A 126 7.21 -6.15 3.96
N SER A 127 5.94 -6.04 4.34
CA SER A 127 4.84 -6.01 3.37
C SER A 127 4.93 -4.80 2.43
N TYR A 128 5.21 -3.60 2.95
CA TYR A 128 5.40 -2.40 2.14
C TYR A 128 6.54 -2.57 1.12
N LYS A 129 7.69 -3.11 1.55
CA LYS A 129 8.83 -3.37 0.66
C LYS A 129 8.47 -4.36 -0.45
N LEU A 130 7.84 -5.48 -0.10
CA LEU A 130 7.42 -6.48 -1.09
C LEU A 130 6.45 -5.89 -2.10
N ILE A 131 5.43 -5.17 -1.65
CA ILE A 131 4.45 -4.53 -2.56
C ILE A 131 5.16 -3.54 -3.49
N LYS A 132 6.06 -2.71 -2.95
CA LYS A 132 6.82 -1.73 -3.74
C LYS A 132 7.73 -2.39 -4.77
N GLU A 133 8.46 -3.43 -4.39
CA GLU A 133 9.31 -4.19 -5.30
C GLU A 133 8.51 -4.86 -6.42
N HIS A 134 7.37 -5.46 -6.11
CA HIS A 134 6.50 -6.07 -7.11
C HIS A 134 5.84 -5.03 -8.03
N SER A 135 5.42 -3.89 -7.50
CA SER A 135 4.90 -2.76 -8.29
C SER A 135 5.94 -2.26 -9.29
N LEU A 136 7.18 -2.06 -8.86
CA LEU A 136 8.27 -1.63 -9.74
C LEU A 136 8.56 -2.63 -10.86
N LYS A 137 8.71 -3.92 -10.51
CA LYS A 137 8.94 -4.99 -11.50
C LYS A 137 7.80 -5.10 -12.51
N PHE A 138 6.56 -4.96 -12.05
CA PHE A 138 5.39 -4.96 -12.93
C PHE A 138 5.42 -3.78 -13.89
N ASN A 139 5.69 -2.58 -13.38
CA ASN A 139 5.79 -1.37 -14.19
C ASN A 139 6.91 -1.49 -15.24
N GLU A 140 8.10 -1.95 -14.88
CA GLU A 140 9.22 -2.16 -15.81
C GLU A 140 8.85 -3.14 -16.94
N SER A 141 8.14 -4.22 -16.61
CA SER A 141 7.65 -5.20 -17.59
C SER A 141 6.65 -4.56 -18.57
N VAL A 142 5.70 -3.77 -18.07
CA VAL A 142 4.73 -3.05 -18.89
C VAL A 142 5.41 -2.03 -19.81
N TYR A 143 6.35 -1.23 -19.28
CA TYR A 143 7.11 -0.27 -20.09
C TYR A 143 7.91 -0.96 -21.21
N SER A 144 8.60 -2.05 -20.89
CA SER A 144 9.37 -2.84 -21.86
C SER A 144 8.48 -3.43 -22.96
N PHE A 145 7.29 -3.90 -22.59
CA PHE A 145 6.30 -4.40 -23.54
C PHE A 145 5.79 -3.31 -24.48
N ILE A 146 5.46 -2.13 -23.96
CA ILE A 146 5.01 -0.98 -24.76
C ILE A 146 6.11 -0.55 -25.75
N ILE A 147 7.35 -0.44 -25.30
CA ILE A 147 8.50 -0.08 -26.15
C ILE A 147 8.65 -1.09 -27.30
N ASN A 148 8.53 -2.38 -27.01
CA ASN A 148 8.61 -3.45 -28.01
C ASN A 148 7.46 -3.42 -29.02
N ILE A 149 6.25 -3.05 -28.62
CA ILE A 149 5.15 -2.84 -29.57
C ILE A 149 5.45 -1.66 -30.49
N CYS A 150 5.84 -0.52 -29.91
CA CYS A 150 6.13 0.69 -30.67
C CYS A 150 7.29 0.51 -31.66
N SER A 151 8.33 -0.25 -31.30
CA SER A 151 9.43 -0.55 -32.21
C SER A 151 8.98 -1.43 -33.38
N ARG A 152 8.18 -2.48 -33.11
CA ARG A 152 7.64 -3.37 -34.15
C ARG A 152 6.71 -2.65 -35.11
N THR A 153 5.78 -1.83 -34.61
CA THR A 153 4.87 -1.06 -35.48
C THR A 153 5.62 -0.08 -36.37
N LYS A 154 6.65 0.59 -35.84
CA LYS A 154 7.52 1.48 -36.62
C LYS A 154 8.26 0.74 -37.74
N SER A 155 8.78 -0.46 -37.45
CA SER A 155 9.39 -1.33 -38.47
C SER A 155 8.38 -1.76 -39.54
N THR A 156 7.15 -2.13 -39.16
CA THR A 156 6.10 -2.52 -40.12
C THR A 156 5.67 -1.35 -41.02
N ILE A 157 5.48 -0.16 -40.46
CA ILE A 157 5.13 1.05 -41.23
C ILE A 157 6.24 1.42 -42.21
N ASN A 158 7.50 1.35 -41.78
CA ASN A 158 8.65 1.62 -42.65
C ASN A 158 8.76 0.61 -43.81
N LEU A 159 8.37 -0.65 -43.61
CA LEU A 159 8.30 -1.64 -44.68
C LEU A 159 7.18 -1.33 -45.67
N ILE A 160 6.00 -0.94 -45.19
CA ILE A 160 4.87 -0.57 -46.05
C ILE A 160 5.20 0.66 -46.90
N ASN A 161 5.81 1.69 -46.32
CA ASN A 161 6.18 2.93 -47.04
C ASN A 161 7.32 2.77 -48.07
N LYS A 162 7.93 1.58 -48.15
CA LYS A 162 9.01 1.28 -49.09
C LYS A 162 8.50 0.63 -50.39
N TYR A 163 7.22 0.28 -50.44
CA TYR A 163 6.49 -0.20 -51.62
C TYR A 163 5.51 0.88 -52.10
#